data_AF-A0AA85KJJ7-F1
#
_entry.id   AF-A0AA85KJJ7-F1
#
_cell.length_a   1.000
_cell.length_b   1.000
_cell.length_c   1.000
_cell.angle_alpha   90.00
_cell.angle_beta   90.00
_cell.angle_gamma   90.00
#
_symmetry.space_group_name_H-M   'P 1'
#
loop_
_entity.id
_entity.type
_entity.pdbx_description
1 polymer ?
#
loop_
_entity_poly.entity_id
_entity_poly.type
_entity_poly.pdbx_seq_one_letter_code
_entity_poly.pdbx_strand_id
1 'polypeptide(L)'
;MSKDTKILESEYDKNLLRPTKRQKLLEKRQRHKALFNQLYEAAGGGPEATAFYDKLVAAREAQQALNQEVLKSLPEEVASRLEGFPPGAYVRIEIRGVPSQFIKRFDPCQPLVAGGLSSAEEAFGHLQIRFRTHRWLKRVLRSNDPLTVSIGWRRYQTVSVFSQEEHNLRKRFLKYSLPHEHCLATIYGPLVPPKTGVIAFVNSAWQLIDDPKNPYLPAFRVAGTGTVIDSNKSFQIMKKLKLIGEPYKIFSKTAFIRGMFNSSLEVSKMIGCRIQTASKIRGLIKAALTNPSTSKPGDFRATFEAQIRKADIVFLRTFFAVELPRYYNPVLNRLVPIAGEKSTPSGGGGWRLLRTLGELKWEAGIKTESKPDSQYKPINRPIYVPAPLRVPTKLVAALPFAHKPKPSRKEALAMLGGDPVKAALNAELPPPVKTMDEMESGESRQEVIARLRQLHTDFLHRQKEKMVNRVTKHKKQLAKVNAVKAVNERKRRKEYFARKSGGKRSRFSKGGDE
;
A
#
# COMPACT_ATOMS: atom_id res chain seq x y z
N MET A 1 -48.14 95.30 3.78
CA MET A 1 -48.15 94.45 2.57
C MET A 1 -46.95 93.52 2.60
N SER A 2 -47.04 92.22 2.33
CA SER A 2 -47.67 91.18 3.15
C SER A 2 -46.58 90.14 3.49
N LYS A 3 -46.65 89.47 4.65
CA LYS A 3 -45.80 88.30 4.98
C LYS A 3 -45.99 87.13 4.00
N ASP A 4 -47.10 87.12 3.26
CA ASP A 4 -47.45 86.06 2.31
C ASP A 4 -46.53 86.04 1.09
N THR A 5 -45.98 87.17 0.65
CA THR A 5 -45.04 87.20 -0.49
C THR A 5 -43.71 86.55 -0.13
N LYS A 6 -43.23 86.73 1.11
CA LYS A 6 -41.99 86.09 1.59
C LYS A 6 -42.15 84.59 1.81
N ILE A 7 -43.34 84.13 2.20
CA ILE A 7 -43.64 82.70 2.36
C ILE A 7 -43.70 82.03 0.98
N LEU A 8 -44.37 82.67 0.02
CA LEU A 8 -44.44 82.23 -1.37
C LEU A 8 -43.06 82.21 -2.04
N GLU A 9 -42.23 83.23 -1.86
CA GLU A 9 -40.84 83.23 -2.35
C GLU A 9 -40.02 82.08 -1.73
N SER A 10 -40.16 81.82 -0.42
CA SER A 10 -39.44 80.71 0.23
C SER A 10 -39.92 79.33 -0.25
N GLU A 11 -41.20 79.17 -0.57
CA GLU A 11 -41.74 77.94 -1.13
C GLU A 11 -41.38 77.77 -2.62
N TYR A 12 -41.28 78.87 -3.36
CA TYR A 12 -40.84 78.89 -4.76
C TYR A 12 -39.36 78.48 -4.87
N ASP A 13 -38.50 79.04 -4.02
CA ASP A 13 -37.08 78.68 -3.94
C ASP A 13 -36.88 77.21 -3.52
N LYS A 14 -37.67 76.73 -2.56
CA LYS A 14 -37.65 75.31 -2.14
C LYS A 14 -38.14 74.36 -3.23
N ASN A 15 -39.03 74.80 -4.12
CA ASN A 15 -39.51 74.00 -5.25
C ASN A 15 -38.52 74.01 -6.43
N LEU A 16 -37.80 75.12 -6.65
CA LEU A 16 -36.72 75.22 -7.65
C LEU A 16 -35.52 74.33 -7.30
N LEU A 17 -35.24 74.15 -6.01
CA LEU A 17 -34.16 73.31 -5.47
C LEU A 17 -34.49 71.81 -5.43
N ARG A 18 -35.69 71.38 -5.83
CA ARG A 18 -36.00 69.94 -5.88
C ARG A 18 -35.26 69.31 -7.06
N PRO A 19 -34.35 68.35 -6.82
CA PRO A 19 -33.61 67.74 -7.91
C PRO A 19 -34.58 67.09 -8.88
N THR A 20 -34.43 67.45 -10.16
CA THR A 20 -35.32 66.97 -11.23
C THR A 20 -35.32 65.44 -11.25
N LYS A 21 -36.41 64.82 -11.73
CA LYS A 21 -36.52 63.35 -11.81
C LYS A 21 -35.31 62.71 -12.51
N ARG A 22 -34.71 63.43 -13.47
CA ARG A 22 -33.46 63.07 -14.17
C ARG A 22 -32.23 63.09 -13.25
N GLN A 23 -32.05 64.12 -12.42
CA GLN A 23 -30.95 64.20 -11.45
C GLN A 23 -31.03 63.10 -10.40
N LYS A 24 -32.21 62.82 -9.83
CA LYS A 24 -32.41 61.70 -8.89
C LYS A 24 -32.08 60.34 -9.52
N LEU A 25 -32.41 60.16 -10.81
CA LEU A 25 -32.13 58.92 -11.53
C LEU A 25 -30.63 58.77 -11.84
N LEU A 26 -29.94 59.87 -12.13
CA LEU A 26 -28.49 59.92 -12.34
C LEU A 26 -27.74 59.62 -11.04
N GLU A 27 -28.17 60.21 -9.93
CA GLU A 27 -27.62 59.95 -8.60
C GLU A 27 -27.85 58.49 -8.18
N LYS A 28 -29.05 57.94 -8.41
CA LYS A 28 -29.32 56.52 -8.18
C LYS A 28 -28.44 55.62 -9.05
N ARG A 29 -28.22 55.98 -10.32
CA ARG A 29 -27.32 55.25 -11.22
C ARG A 29 -25.86 55.34 -10.77
N GLN A 30 -25.42 56.49 -10.26
CA GLN A 30 -24.09 56.66 -9.69
C GLN A 30 -23.91 55.84 -8.40
N ARG A 31 -24.89 55.86 -7.49
CA ARG A 31 -24.88 55.04 -6.27
C ARG A 31 -24.87 53.54 -6.60
N HIS A 32 -25.69 53.11 -7.55
CA HIS A 32 -25.69 51.71 -8.02
C HIS A 32 -24.38 51.33 -8.71
N LYS A 33 -23.76 52.24 -9.49
CA LYS A 33 -22.45 52.02 -10.11
C LYS A 33 -21.33 51.95 -9.07
N ALA A 34 -21.36 52.83 -8.06
CA ALA A 34 -20.41 52.82 -6.95
C ALA A 34 -20.54 51.53 -6.12
N LEU A 35 -21.77 51.12 -5.79
CA LEU A 35 -22.04 49.88 -5.06
C LEU A 35 -21.66 48.64 -5.89
N PHE A 36 -21.90 48.65 -7.21
CA PHE A 36 -21.44 47.60 -8.11
C PHE A 36 -19.91 47.51 -8.14
N ASN A 37 -19.20 48.63 -8.26
CA ASN A 37 -17.74 48.65 -8.26
C ASN A 37 -17.17 48.15 -6.92
N GLN A 38 -17.72 48.59 -5.79
CA GLN A 38 -17.31 48.11 -4.45
C GLN A 38 -17.50 46.59 -4.31
N LEU A 39 -18.63 46.04 -4.76
CA LEU A 39 -18.88 44.60 -4.72
C LEU A 39 -18.01 43.83 -5.71
N TYR A 40 -17.72 44.40 -6.89
CA TYR A 40 -16.87 43.81 -7.92
C TYR A 40 -15.40 43.73 -7.46
N GLU A 41 -14.89 44.79 -6.84
CA GLU A 41 -13.57 44.83 -6.22
C GLU A 41 -13.46 43.89 -5.02
N ALA A 42 -14.47 43.85 -4.15
CA ALA A 42 -14.52 42.92 -3.01
C ALA A 42 -14.58 41.44 -3.44
N ALA A 43 -15.21 41.15 -4.58
CA ALA A 43 -15.22 39.83 -5.20
C ALA A 43 -13.94 39.51 -6.01
N GLY A 44 -12.96 40.43 -6.05
CA GLY A 44 -11.69 40.26 -6.73
C GLY A 44 -11.76 40.35 -8.26
N GLY A 45 -12.79 41.01 -8.80
CA GLY A 45 -12.90 41.38 -10.20
C GLY A 45 -12.10 42.64 -10.48
N GLY A 46 -10.97 42.49 -11.19
CA GLY A 46 -10.22 43.59 -11.78
C GLY A 46 -10.21 43.47 -13.30
N PRO A 47 -9.83 44.54 -14.04
CA PRO A 47 -9.74 44.53 -15.50
C PRO A 47 -8.66 43.56 -16.04
N GLU A 48 -7.72 43.14 -15.20
CA GLU A 48 -6.82 42.03 -15.49
C GLU A 48 -7.40 40.73 -14.94
N ALA A 49 -7.75 39.83 -15.84
CA ALA A 49 -7.92 38.41 -15.52
C ALA A 49 -6.53 37.79 -15.26
N THR A 50 -5.84 38.21 -14.19
CA THR A 50 -4.58 37.60 -13.77
C THR A 50 -4.90 36.41 -12.87
N ALA A 51 -4.31 35.26 -13.24
CA ALA A 51 -4.59 33.97 -12.65
C ALA A 51 -4.34 34.04 -11.14
N PHE A 52 -5.07 33.26 -10.34
CA PHE A 52 -4.90 33.19 -8.88
C PHE A 52 -3.43 33.19 -8.39
N TYR A 53 -2.51 32.65 -9.18
CA TYR A 53 -1.06 32.71 -8.97
C TYR A 53 -0.50 34.15 -8.89
N ASP A 54 -0.85 35.01 -9.83
CA ASP A 54 -0.34 36.39 -9.91
C ASP A 54 -0.76 37.21 -8.70
N LYS A 55 -1.98 36.98 -8.19
CA LYS A 55 -2.45 37.58 -6.92
C LYS A 55 -1.60 37.14 -5.73
N LEU A 56 -1.20 35.87 -5.66
CA LEU A 56 -0.33 35.37 -4.60
C LEU A 56 1.09 35.92 -4.70
N VAL A 57 1.62 36.07 -5.92
CA VAL A 57 2.93 36.69 -6.15
C VAL A 57 2.88 38.16 -5.76
N ALA A 58 1.90 38.93 -6.24
CA ALA A 58 1.73 40.33 -5.91
C ALA A 58 1.56 40.55 -4.39
N ALA A 59 0.79 39.71 -3.70
CA ALA A 59 0.66 39.77 -2.24
C ALA A 59 2.00 39.51 -1.52
N ARG A 60 2.79 38.55 -2.01
CA ARG A 60 4.13 38.28 -1.46
C ARG A 60 5.08 39.46 -1.69
N GLU A 61 5.09 40.02 -2.89
CA GLU A 61 5.93 41.16 -3.25
C GLU A 61 5.55 42.42 -2.47
N ALA A 62 4.24 42.69 -2.33
CA ALA A 62 3.74 43.78 -1.50
C ALA A 62 4.17 43.63 -0.03
N GLN A 63 4.11 42.41 0.53
CA GLN A 63 4.59 42.16 1.89
C GLN A 63 6.11 42.34 2.00
N GLN A 64 6.88 41.91 1.00
CA GLN A 64 8.34 42.09 0.98
C GLN A 64 8.72 43.57 0.88
N ALA A 65 8.03 44.34 0.03
CA ALA A 65 8.21 45.78 -0.10
C ALA A 65 7.89 46.50 1.22
N LEU A 66 6.78 46.16 1.86
CA LEU A 66 6.40 46.71 3.16
C LEU A 66 7.45 46.39 4.23
N ASN A 67 7.95 45.15 4.28
CA ASN A 67 9.02 44.79 5.22
C ASN A 67 10.29 45.63 4.99
N GLN A 68 10.66 45.88 3.73
CA GLN A 68 11.82 46.72 3.39
C GLN A 68 11.60 48.19 3.76
N GLU A 69 10.40 48.72 3.55
CA GLU A 69 10.04 50.09 3.95
C GLU A 69 10.11 50.26 5.48
N VAL A 70 9.56 49.30 6.23
CA VAL A 70 9.63 49.28 7.69
C VAL A 70 11.08 49.22 8.17
N LEU A 71 11.90 48.35 7.58
CA LEU A 71 13.33 48.24 7.94
C LEU A 71 14.10 49.55 7.66
N LYS A 72 13.82 50.23 6.54
CA LYS A 72 14.43 51.53 6.20
C LYS A 72 14.01 52.66 7.14
N SER A 73 12.81 52.59 7.72
CA SER A 73 12.31 53.59 8.66
C SER A 73 12.95 53.50 10.06
N LEU A 74 13.54 52.35 10.39
CA LEU A 74 14.17 52.11 11.69
C LEU A 74 15.62 52.60 11.71
N PRO A 75 16.15 53.02 12.87
CA PRO A 75 17.57 53.31 13.03
C PRO A 75 18.45 52.11 12.67
N GLU A 76 19.61 52.36 12.04
CA GLU A 76 20.49 51.32 11.48
C GLU A 76 20.93 50.27 12.52
N GLU A 77 21.19 50.67 13.77
CA GLU A 77 21.54 49.75 14.86
C GLU A 77 20.42 48.75 15.19
N VAL A 78 19.17 49.22 15.14
CA VAL A 78 17.99 48.41 15.43
C VAL A 78 17.67 47.51 14.25
N ALA A 79 17.77 48.03 13.03
CA ALA A 79 17.60 47.27 11.80
C ALA A 79 18.61 46.11 11.71
N SER A 80 19.89 46.37 11.99
CA SER A 80 20.95 45.35 11.97
C SER A 80 20.72 44.24 13.01
N ARG A 81 20.19 44.55 14.20
CA ARG A 81 19.87 43.54 15.22
C ARG A 81 18.64 42.69 14.86
N LEU A 82 17.66 43.26 14.17
CA LEU A 82 16.42 42.58 13.79
C LEU A 82 16.59 41.71 12.55
N GLU A 83 17.20 42.24 11.50
CA GLU A 83 17.42 41.53 10.22
C GLU A 83 18.64 40.61 10.30
N GLY A 84 19.64 40.97 11.11
CA GLY A 84 20.94 40.32 11.10
C GLY A 84 21.77 40.76 9.89
N PHE A 85 22.51 39.82 9.30
CA PHE A 85 23.33 40.09 8.12
C PHE A 85 22.56 39.79 6.82
N PRO A 86 22.42 40.74 5.89
CA PRO A 86 21.69 40.55 4.65
C PRO A 86 22.41 39.60 3.68
N PRO A 87 21.68 38.95 2.76
CA PRO A 87 22.29 38.09 1.75
C PRO A 87 23.23 38.90 0.85
N GLY A 88 24.45 38.40 0.63
CA GLY A 88 25.48 39.04 -0.19
C GLY A 88 26.52 39.86 0.59
N ALA A 89 26.32 40.08 1.88
CA ALA A 89 27.33 40.72 2.73
C ALA A 89 28.57 39.82 2.92
N TYR A 90 29.77 40.41 2.81
CA TYR A 90 31.02 39.73 3.14
C TYR A 90 31.23 39.74 4.66
N VAL A 91 31.23 38.57 5.29
CA VAL A 91 31.31 38.42 6.74
C VAL A 91 32.51 37.58 7.17
N ARG A 92 33.08 37.92 8.34
CA ARG A 92 34.11 37.11 9.01
C ARG A 92 33.49 36.37 10.19
N ILE A 93 33.51 35.04 10.15
CA ILE A 93 32.93 34.18 11.19
C ILE A 93 34.06 33.54 12.00
N GLU A 94 34.07 33.78 13.31
CA GLU A 94 34.97 33.12 14.25
C GLU A 94 34.23 31.97 14.93
N ILE A 95 34.75 30.74 14.81
CA ILE A 95 34.16 29.54 15.43
C ILE A 95 35.13 29.03 16.49
N ARG A 96 34.65 28.94 17.74
CA ARG A 96 35.41 28.37 18.86
C ARG A 96 35.17 26.86 18.97
N GLY A 97 36.19 26.12 19.42
CA GLY A 97 36.07 24.67 19.67
C GLY A 97 36.18 23.79 18.42
N VAL A 98 36.82 24.28 17.35
CA VAL A 98 37.05 23.49 16.13
C VAL A 98 38.10 22.41 16.40
N PRO A 99 37.84 21.12 16.08
CA PRO A 99 38.82 20.05 16.28
C PRO A 99 40.12 20.28 15.50
N SER A 100 41.27 20.01 16.11
CA SER A 100 42.59 20.22 15.47
C SER A 100 42.79 19.39 14.20
N GLN A 101 42.10 18.24 14.08
CA GLN A 101 42.15 17.40 12.88
C GLN A 101 41.62 18.12 11.64
N PHE A 102 40.65 19.04 11.81
CA PHE A 102 40.12 19.84 10.72
C PHE A 102 41.19 20.73 10.09
N ILE A 103 41.95 21.44 10.93
CA ILE A 103 43.01 22.36 10.50
C ILE A 103 44.13 21.60 9.82
N LYS A 104 44.55 20.47 10.42
CA LYS A 104 45.64 19.63 9.88
C LYS A 104 45.36 19.06 8.49
N ARG A 105 44.08 18.96 8.10
CA ARG A 105 43.63 18.30 6.88
C ARG A 105 42.76 19.19 6.01
N PHE A 106 42.88 20.49 6.21
CA PHE A 106 42.18 21.46 5.40
C PHE A 106 42.69 21.36 3.95
N ASP A 107 41.78 21.07 3.03
CA ASP A 107 42.05 20.98 1.60
C ASP A 107 41.30 22.13 0.89
N PRO A 108 42.01 23.10 0.28
CA PRO A 108 41.39 24.25 -0.37
C PRO A 108 40.57 23.86 -1.62
N CYS A 109 40.84 22.70 -2.22
CA CYS A 109 40.10 22.22 -3.40
C CYS A 109 38.66 21.79 -3.04
N GLN A 110 38.36 21.60 -1.76
CA GLN A 110 37.08 21.08 -1.32
C GLN A 110 36.31 22.15 -0.54
N PRO A 111 35.14 22.61 -1.03
CA PRO A 111 34.45 23.76 -0.46
C PRO A 111 33.99 23.52 0.98
N LEU A 112 33.99 24.60 1.76
CA LEU A 112 33.36 24.68 3.07
C LEU A 112 32.00 25.35 2.92
N VAL A 113 30.97 24.72 3.48
CA VAL A 113 29.61 25.24 3.49
C VAL A 113 29.15 25.34 4.94
N ALA A 114 28.79 26.54 5.36
CA ALA A 114 28.16 26.79 6.65
C ALA A 114 26.67 27.05 6.43
N GLY A 115 25.82 26.45 7.26
CA GLY A 115 24.36 26.60 7.19
C GLY A 115 23.80 26.91 8.57
N GLY A 116 22.88 27.86 8.64
CA GLY A 116 22.11 28.14 9.86
C GLY A 116 21.14 27.00 10.15
N LEU A 117 21.12 26.55 11.41
CA LEU A 117 20.20 25.52 11.89
C LEU A 117 19.02 26.19 12.59
N SER A 118 17.81 25.72 12.32
CA SER A 118 16.64 26.13 13.11
C SER A 118 16.66 25.40 14.45
N SER A 119 16.12 26.01 15.52
CA SER A 119 15.98 25.37 16.83
C SER A 119 15.23 24.03 16.77
N ALA A 120 14.30 23.89 15.82
CA ALA A 120 13.61 22.61 15.59
C ALA A 120 14.55 21.50 15.07
N GLU A 121 15.60 21.87 14.33
CA GLU A 121 16.56 20.93 13.74
C GLU A 121 17.67 20.49 14.69
N GLU A 122 17.74 21.06 15.89
CA GLU A 122 18.67 20.63 16.95
C GLU A 122 18.15 19.43 17.73
N ALA A 123 16.83 19.29 17.83
CA ALA A 123 16.18 18.19 18.52
C ALA A 123 16.39 16.86 17.78
N PHE A 124 16.45 15.76 18.54
CA PHE A 124 16.55 14.40 18.00
C PHE A 124 15.22 13.65 18.15
N GLY A 125 14.96 12.76 17.20
CA GLY A 125 13.85 11.81 17.29
C GLY A 125 13.82 10.87 16.10
N HIS A 126 12.67 10.26 15.88
CA HIS A 126 12.46 9.43 14.72
C HIS A 126 11.86 10.25 13.59
N LEU A 127 12.38 10.04 12.38
CA LEU A 127 11.84 10.60 11.15
C LEU A 127 11.16 9.49 10.36
N GLN A 128 9.95 9.77 9.89
CA GLN A 128 9.27 8.93 8.93
C GLN A 128 9.39 9.53 7.53
N ILE A 129 9.93 8.75 6.61
CA ILE A 129 10.30 9.16 5.26
C ILE A 129 9.51 8.35 4.25
N ARG A 130 8.97 9.01 3.22
CA ARG A 130 8.45 8.35 2.01
C ARG A 130 9.62 7.99 1.12
N PHE A 131 10.15 6.78 1.28
CA PHE A 131 11.37 6.33 0.63
C PHE A 131 11.09 5.50 -0.64
N ARG A 132 11.86 5.72 -1.69
CA ARG A 132 11.88 4.90 -2.91
C ARG A 132 13.32 4.51 -3.24
N THR A 133 13.55 3.23 -3.47
CA THR A 133 14.85 2.75 -3.98
C THR A 133 15.14 3.35 -5.34
N HIS A 134 16.39 3.73 -5.58
CA HIS A 134 16.77 4.28 -6.87
C HIS A 134 16.63 3.24 -7.98
N ARG A 135 16.19 3.65 -9.17
CA ARG A 135 15.93 2.73 -10.31
C ARG A 135 17.18 1.97 -10.76
N TRP A 136 18.35 2.61 -10.68
CA TRP A 136 19.63 2.03 -11.11
C TRP A 136 20.31 1.19 -10.02
N LEU A 137 19.76 1.17 -8.81
CA LEU A 137 20.26 0.28 -7.77
C LEU A 137 19.76 -1.15 -8.03
N LYS A 138 20.68 -2.06 -8.38
CA LYS A 138 20.35 -3.47 -8.67
C LYS A 138 19.92 -4.27 -7.43
N ARG A 139 20.27 -3.79 -6.23
CA ARG A 139 20.04 -4.50 -4.95
C ARG A 139 18.88 -3.89 -4.19
N VAL A 140 18.16 -4.70 -3.43
CA VAL A 140 17.16 -4.22 -2.47
C VAL A 140 17.81 -3.93 -1.13
N LEU A 141 17.35 -2.88 -0.45
CA LEU A 141 17.81 -2.54 0.89
C LEU A 141 17.06 -3.40 1.90
N ARG A 142 17.76 -3.81 2.96
CA ARG A 142 17.18 -4.59 4.05
C ARG A 142 16.87 -3.67 5.23
N SER A 143 15.76 -3.94 5.92
CA SER A 143 15.47 -3.28 7.19
C SER A 143 16.46 -3.70 8.27
N ASN A 144 16.77 -2.75 9.15
CA ASN A 144 17.78 -2.85 10.21
C ASN A 144 19.24 -2.88 9.71
N ASP A 145 19.47 -2.65 8.41
CA ASP A 145 20.83 -2.41 7.91
C ASP A 145 21.16 -0.90 7.98
N PRO A 146 22.44 -0.55 8.18
CA PRO A 146 22.89 0.84 8.16
C PRO A 146 22.71 1.47 6.78
N LEU A 147 22.29 2.73 6.79
CA LEU A 147 22.09 3.56 5.62
C LEU A 147 22.63 4.95 5.90
N THR A 148 23.41 5.49 4.96
CA THR A 148 23.90 6.86 5.06
C THR A 148 22.87 7.79 4.42
N VAL A 149 22.36 8.74 5.18
CA VAL A 149 21.34 9.69 4.72
C VAL A 149 21.90 11.11 4.71
N SER A 150 21.50 11.86 3.70
CA SER A 150 21.69 13.31 3.60
C SER A 150 20.34 13.96 3.74
N ILE A 151 20.15 14.72 4.82
CA ILE A 151 18.91 15.43 5.12
C ILE A 151 19.29 16.85 5.57
N GLY A 152 18.82 17.85 4.82
CA GLY A 152 19.26 19.24 5.01
C GLY A 152 20.78 19.35 4.91
N TRP A 153 21.40 20.00 5.91
CA TRP A 153 22.85 20.18 6.00
C TRP A 153 23.62 18.94 6.50
N ARG A 154 22.92 17.97 7.10
CA ARG A 154 23.56 16.88 7.85
C ARG A 154 23.64 15.60 7.03
N ARG A 155 24.84 15.02 7.03
CA ARG A 155 25.10 13.67 6.52
C ARG A 155 25.43 12.78 7.70
N TYR A 156 24.67 11.71 7.85
CA TYR A 156 24.86 10.77 8.95
C TYR A 156 24.43 9.37 8.55
N GLN A 157 25.02 8.39 9.21
CA GLN A 157 24.64 7.00 9.12
C GLN A 157 23.61 6.70 10.21
N THR A 158 22.50 6.08 9.82
CA THR A 158 21.42 5.62 10.68
C THR A 158 21.04 4.20 10.30
N VAL A 159 20.35 3.49 11.18
CA VAL A 159 19.70 2.24 10.82
C VAL A 159 18.28 2.54 10.35
N SER A 160 17.88 1.96 9.22
CA SER A 160 16.57 2.22 8.60
C SER A 160 15.60 1.06 8.78
N VAL A 161 14.37 1.36 9.18
CA VAL A 161 13.28 0.39 9.32
C VAL A 161 12.21 0.64 8.27
N PHE A 162 12.09 -0.26 7.29
CA PHE A 162 11.06 -0.13 6.25
C PHE A 162 9.70 -0.66 6.73
N SER A 163 8.65 0.02 6.31
CA SER A 163 7.26 -0.30 6.60
C SER A 163 6.35 0.10 5.45
N GLN A 164 5.14 -0.45 5.43
CA GLN A 164 4.09 -0.10 4.49
C GLN A 164 2.80 0.15 5.28
N GLU A 165 2.11 1.23 4.94
CA GLU A 165 0.80 1.51 5.52
C GLU A 165 -0.25 0.61 4.88
N GLU A 166 -0.97 -0.14 5.70
CA GLU A 166 -2.12 -0.95 5.26
C GLU A 166 -3.42 -0.12 5.30
N HIS A 167 -4.50 -0.62 4.72
CA HIS A 167 -5.82 0.04 4.70
C HIS A 167 -6.36 0.46 6.08
N ASN A 168 -5.87 -0.15 7.16
CA ASN A 168 -6.26 0.15 8.53
C ASN A 168 -5.35 1.19 9.20
N LEU A 169 -4.59 1.99 8.42
CA LEU A 169 -3.59 2.97 8.88
C LEU A 169 -2.43 2.38 9.71
N ARG A 170 -2.37 1.04 9.82
CA ARG A 170 -1.30 0.35 10.53
C ARG A 170 -0.06 0.29 9.67
N LYS A 171 1.07 0.70 10.24
CA LYS A 171 2.41 0.60 9.63
C LYS A 171 2.93 -0.83 9.79
N ARG A 172 2.83 -1.65 8.75
CA ARG A 172 3.35 -3.03 8.75
C ARG A 172 4.84 -3.04 8.39
N PHE A 173 5.66 -3.66 9.23
CA PHE A 173 7.09 -3.87 8.97
C PHE A 173 7.33 -4.64 7.66
N LEU A 174 8.30 -4.16 6.88
CA LEU A 174 8.84 -4.83 5.71
C LEU A 174 10.26 -5.33 6.02
N LYS A 175 10.62 -6.52 5.54
CA LYS A 175 12.00 -7.04 5.67
C LYS A 175 12.96 -6.33 4.70
N TYR A 176 12.46 -5.94 3.54
CA TYR A 176 13.21 -5.27 2.48
C TYR A 176 12.42 -4.07 1.96
N SER A 177 13.14 -3.10 1.41
CA SER A 177 12.54 -2.03 0.60
C SER A 177 11.81 -2.61 -0.61
N LEU A 178 10.69 -2.01 -1.00
CA LEU A 178 9.96 -2.43 -2.19
C LEU A 178 10.67 -1.94 -3.46
N PRO A 179 10.94 -2.83 -4.45
CA PRO A 179 11.52 -2.41 -5.71
C PRO A 179 10.52 -1.57 -6.50
N HIS A 180 10.97 -0.43 -7.02
CA HIS A 180 10.20 0.51 -7.86
C HIS A 180 8.96 1.18 -7.21
N GLU A 181 8.62 0.85 -5.97
CA GLU A 181 7.49 1.42 -5.21
C GLU A 181 8.00 2.32 -4.05
N HIS A 182 7.13 3.20 -3.56
CA HIS A 182 7.40 3.95 -2.34
C HIS A 182 7.06 3.10 -1.11
N CYS A 183 7.96 3.08 -0.13
CA CYS A 183 7.74 2.51 1.19
C CYS A 183 8.00 3.58 2.26
N LEU A 184 7.55 3.33 3.48
CA LEU A 184 7.81 4.22 4.62
C LEU A 184 9.11 3.75 5.30
N ALA A 185 10.13 4.59 5.35
CA ALA A 185 11.35 4.33 6.10
C ALA A 185 11.31 5.13 7.41
N THR A 186 11.53 4.46 8.54
CA THR A 186 11.69 5.13 9.84
C THR A 186 13.16 5.08 10.22
N ILE A 187 13.74 6.23 10.50
CA ILE A 187 15.13 6.40 10.90
C ILE A 187 15.21 7.22 12.20
N TYR A 188 16.34 7.18 12.87
CA TYR A 188 16.61 8.02 14.04
C TYR A 188 17.63 9.11 13.68
N GLY A 189 17.37 10.36 14.06
CA GLY A 189 18.22 11.48 13.70
C GLY A 189 17.69 12.83 14.14
N PRO A 190 18.36 13.92 13.71
CA PRO A 190 17.90 15.29 13.94
C PRO A 190 16.54 15.51 13.26
N LEU A 191 15.62 16.20 13.93
CA LEU A 191 14.30 16.49 13.40
C LEU A 191 14.43 17.49 12.24
N VAL A 192 13.56 17.36 11.24
CA VAL A 192 13.59 18.20 10.04
C VAL A 192 12.15 18.50 9.66
N PRO A 193 11.85 19.70 9.12
CA PRO A 193 10.51 20.03 8.65
C PRO A 193 9.96 18.99 7.66
N PRO A 194 8.65 18.72 7.69
CA PRO A 194 8.03 17.80 6.76
C PRO A 194 8.18 18.31 5.32
N LYS A 195 8.11 17.39 4.35
CA LYS A 195 8.35 17.60 2.92
C LYS A 195 9.80 17.93 2.53
N THR A 196 10.73 17.95 3.47
CA THR A 196 12.16 18.06 3.15
C THR A 196 12.65 16.84 2.36
N GLY A 197 13.44 17.08 1.32
CA GLY A 197 14.04 16.02 0.50
C GLY A 197 15.11 15.23 1.26
N VAL A 198 15.14 13.92 1.03
CA VAL A 198 16.11 12.99 1.61
C VAL A 198 16.76 12.21 0.48
N ILE A 199 18.09 12.13 0.52
CA ILE A 199 18.87 11.24 -0.34
C ILE A 199 19.57 10.23 0.54
N ALA A 200 19.45 8.96 0.20
CA ALA A 200 20.15 7.87 0.88
C ALA A 200 21.25 7.30 -0.02
N PHE A 201 22.39 7.01 0.57
CA PHE A 201 23.56 6.41 -0.05
C PHE A 201 23.77 5.01 0.51
N VAL A 202 24.27 4.11 -0.34
CA VAL A 202 24.67 2.78 0.09
C VAL A 202 25.84 2.92 1.06
N ASN A 203 25.91 2.06 2.08
CA ASN A 203 26.95 2.10 3.09
C ASN A 203 28.38 2.07 2.51
N SER A 204 28.54 1.36 1.39
CA SER A 204 29.78 1.20 0.66
C SER A 204 30.08 2.34 -0.33
N ALA A 205 29.32 3.44 -0.33
CA ALA A 205 29.51 4.56 -1.25
C ALA A 205 30.88 5.25 -1.11
N TRP A 206 31.57 5.04 0.01
CA TRP A 206 32.87 5.62 0.32
C TRP A 206 34.07 4.73 -0.08
N GLN A 207 33.82 3.47 -0.43
CA GLN A 207 34.86 2.54 -0.89
C GLN A 207 35.19 2.80 -2.37
N LEU A 208 36.41 2.46 -2.80
CA LEU A 208 36.80 2.63 -4.20
C LEU A 208 36.07 1.61 -5.07
N ILE A 209 35.71 2.03 -6.28
CA ILE A 209 35.05 1.16 -7.28
C ILE A 209 35.98 0.01 -7.70
N ASP A 210 37.29 0.25 -7.68
CA ASP A 210 38.33 -0.68 -8.14
C ASP A 210 39.04 -1.41 -6.99
N ASP A 211 38.47 -1.43 -5.78
CA ASP A 211 39.09 -2.12 -4.64
C ASP A 211 39.14 -3.65 -4.91
N PRO A 212 40.33 -4.27 -5.02
CA PRO A 212 40.47 -5.70 -5.32
C PRO A 212 39.90 -6.61 -4.23
N LYS A 213 39.64 -6.05 -3.03
CA LYS A 213 39.07 -6.75 -1.88
C LYS A 213 37.56 -6.95 -1.97
N ASN A 214 36.83 -6.19 -2.79
CA ASN A 214 35.37 -6.25 -2.83
C ASN A 214 34.79 -6.01 -4.24
N PRO A 215 34.84 -7.01 -5.15
CA PRO A 215 34.36 -6.88 -6.55
C PRO A 215 32.83 -6.68 -6.67
N TYR A 216 32.11 -6.75 -5.55
CA TYR A 216 30.65 -6.69 -5.48
C TYR A 216 30.12 -5.28 -5.19
N LEU A 217 30.95 -4.25 -5.22
CA LEU A 217 30.52 -2.87 -4.99
C LEU A 217 29.53 -2.41 -6.07
N PRO A 218 28.40 -1.79 -5.68
CA PRO A 218 27.46 -1.28 -6.67
C PRO A 218 28.08 -0.08 -7.39
N ALA A 219 28.17 -0.17 -8.72
CA ALA A 219 28.62 0.95 -9.57
C ALA A 219 27.81 2.24 -9.33
N PHE A 220 26.54 2.10 -8.92
CA PHE A 220 25.67 3.21 -8.55
C PHE A 220 25.52 3.33 -7.02
N ARG A 221 25.91 4.49 -6.46
CA ARG A 221 26.07 4.70 -5.01
C ARG A 221 24.84 5.24 -4.29
N VAL A 222 23.91 5.88 -5.00
CA VAL A 222 22.68 6.38 -4.41
C VAL A 222 21.72 5.22 -4.19
N ALA A 223 21.37 4.97 -2.94
CA ALA A 223 20.48 3.89 -2.56
C ALA A 223 19.02 4.20 -2.90
N GLY A 224 18.62 5.46 -2.70
CA GLY A 224 17.26 5.91 -2.97
C GLY A 224 17.03 7.35 -2.60
N THR A 225 15.83 7.82 -2.94
CA THR A 225 15.37 9.17 -2.66
C THR A 225 14.09 9.11 -1.86
N GLY A 226 13.80 10.15 -1.10
CA GLY A 226 12.56 10.25 -0.36
C GLY A 226 12.25 11.65 0.11
N THR A 227 11.12 11.78 0.79
CA THR A 227 10.71 13.03 1.44
C THR A 227 10.29 12.73 2.87
N VAL A 228 10.63 13.62 3.81
CA VAL A 228 10.16 13.51 5.18
C VAL A 228 8.64 13.71 5.19
N ILE A 229 7.90 12.79 5.81
CA ILE A 229 6.45 12.92 5.99
C ILE A 229 6.16 13.53 7.36
N ASP A 230 6.75 12.92 8.38
CA ASP A 230 6.40 13.17 9.78
C ASP A 230 7.63 12.95 10.68
N SER A 231 7.65 13.64 11.81
CA SER A 231 8.77 13.67 12.75
C SER A 231 8.22 13.52 14.17
N ASN A 232 8.64 12.47 14.88
CA ASN A 232 8.07 12.12 16.19
C ASN A 232 9.10 11.45 17.09
N LYS A 233 8.90 11.48 18.41
CA LYS A 233 9.80 10.78 19.36
C LYS A 233 9.70 9.26 19.27
N SER A 234 8.53 8.72 18.89
CA SER A 234 8.30 7.28 18.75
C SER A 234 7.31 6.97 17.64
N PHE A 235 7.53 5.88 16.89
CA PHE A 235 6.57 5.33 15.94
C PHE A 235 6.23 3.89 16.28
N GLN A 236 4.95 3.54 16.14
CA GLN A 236 4.49 2.15 16.27
C GLN A 236 4.55 1.45 14.91
N ILE A 237 5.58 0.62 14.71
CA ILE A 237 5.70 -0.26 13.56
C ILE A 237 5.38 -1.69 13.99
N MET A 238 4.44 -2.33 13.32
CA MET A 238 3.95 -3.64 13.69
C MET A 238 4.43 -4.71 12.71
N LYS A 239 5.07 -5.76 13.19
CA LYS A 239 5.42 -6.93 12.39
C LYS A 239 4.40 -8.03 12.59
N LYS A 240 3.95 -8.60 11.48
CA LYS A 240 2.98 -9.70 11.48
C LYS A 240 3.66 -10.97 12.01
N LEU A 241 3.07 -11.56 13.03
CA LEU A 241 3.43 -12.87 13.56
C LEU A 241 2.24 -13.81 13.29
N LYS A 242 2.54 -15.03 12.83
CA LYS A 242 1.53 -16.06 12.68
C LYS A 242 1.85 -17.15 13.69
N LEU A 243 0.95 -17.37 14.64
CA LEU A 243 1.01 -18.57 15.46
C LEU A 243 0.37 -19.69 14.66
N ILE A 244 1.05 -20.83 14.55
CA ILE A 244 0.66 -21.95 13.69
C ILE A 244 0.25 -23.11 14.59
N GLY A 245 -0.85 -23.78 14.28
CA GLY A 245 -1.28 -24.99 14.95
C GLY A 245 -1.89 -25.98 13.97
N GLU A 246 -1.96 -27.23 14.40
CA GLU A 246 -2.42 -28.35 13.58
C GLU A 246 -3.65 -29.02 14.20
N PRO A 247 -4.69 -29.31 13.40
CA PRO A 247 -5.87 -30.00 13.89
C PRO A 247 -5.56 -31.48 14.11
N TYR A 248 -5.83 -32.00 15.31
CA TYR A 248 -5.62 -33.42 15.59
C TYR A 248 -6.92 -34.22 15.67
N LYS A 249 -7.98 -33.62 16.22
CA LYS A 249 -9.33 -34.22 16.29
C LYS A 249 -10.34 -33.27 15.68
N ILE A 250 -11.07 -33.74 14.68
CA ILE A 250 -11.99 -32.94 13.88
C ILE A 250 -13.39 -33.53 14.02
N PHE A 251 -14.35 -32.67 14.32
CA PHE A 251 -15.77 -32.96 14.31
C PHE A 251 -16.40 -32.23 13.12
N SER A 252 -17.70 -31.94 13.15
CA SER A 252 -18.35 -31.18 12.06
C SER A 252 -17.78 -29.75 11.97
N LYS A 253 -18.18 -28.85 12.86
CA LYS A 253 -17.71 -27.45 12.89
C LYS A 253 -16.69 -27.18 13.98
N THR A 254 -16.41 -28.14 14.85
CA THR A 254 -15.43 -28.00 15.92
C THR A 254 -14.19 -28.82 15.63
N ALA A 255 -13.03 -28.32 16.04
CA ALA A 255 -11.80 -29.09 16.01
C ALA A 255 -10.94 -28.77 17.23
N PHE A 256 -10.14 -29.74 17.62
CA PHE A 256 -9.09 -29.59 18.61
C PHE A 256 -7.75 -29.38 17.90
N ILE A 257 -7.05 -28.32 18.29
CA ILE A 257 -5.83 -27.86 17.65
C ILE A 257 -4.68 -28.00 18.64
N ARG A 258 -3.55 -28.50 18.16
CA ARG A 258 -2.32 -28.67 18.93
C ARG A 258 -1.20 -27.77 18.41
N GLY A 259 -0.23 -27.49 19.26
CA GLY A 259 1.07 -26.92 18.87
C GLY A 259 1.07 -25.43 18.51
N MET A 260 -0.03 -24.72 18.77
CA MET A 260 -0.10 -23.26 18.60
C MET A 260 0.36 -22.49 19.85
N PHE A 261 0.13 -23.07 21.03
CA PHE A 261 0.43 -22.51 22.34
C PHE A 261 1.11 -23.60 23.17
N ASN A 262 1.85 -23.17 24.20
CA ASN A 262 2.56 -24.08 25.10
C ASN A 262 1.81 -24.29 26.42
N SER A 263 0.93 -23.36 26.81
CA SER A 263 0.21 -23.40 28.09
C SER A 263 -1.28 -23.10 27.96
N SER A 264 -2.07 -23.59 28.91
CA SER A 264 -3.51 -23.28 29.01
C SER A 264 -3.76 -21.80 29.32
N LEU A 265 -2.83 -21.12 30.00
CA LEU A 265 -2.87 -19.69 30.29
C LEU A 265 -2.77 -18.85 29.00
N GLU A 266 -1.86 -19.21 28.10
CA GLU A 266 -1.75 -18.58 26.77
C GLU A 266 -3.04 -18.74 25.98
N VAL A 267 -3.61 -19.95 25.98
CA VAL A 267 -4.90 -20.19 25.31
C VAL A 267 -5.99 -19.33 25.93
N SER A 268 -6.05 -19.25 27.26
CA SER A 268 -7.06 -18.48 28.00
C SER A 268 -7.02 -17.00 27.65
N LYS A 269 -5.81 -16.43 27.51
CA LYS A 269 -5.61 -15.05 27.03
C LYS A 269 -6.11 -14.84 25.60
N MET A 270 -6.09 -15.88 24.77
CA MET A 270 -6.45 -15.83 23.36
C MET A 270 -7.87 -16.38 23.06
N ILE A 271 -8.68 -16.66 24.09
CA ILE A 271 -10.09 -17.03 23.91
C ILE A 271 -10.84 -15.93 23.14
N GLY A 272 -11.69 -16.32 22.20
CA GLY A 272 -12.44 -15.39 21.35
C GLY A 272 -11.65 -14.84 20.16
N CYS A 273 -10.36 -15.14 20.05
CA CYS A 273 -9.56 -14.70 18.90
C CYS A 273 -9.98 -15.39 17.59
N ARG A 274 -9.92 -14.62 16.49
CA ARG A 274 -10.24 -15.09 15.13
C ARG A 274 -9.06 -15.84 14.51
N ILE A 275 -9.25 -17.12 14.25
CA ILE A 275 -8.29 -17.98 13.55
C ILE A 275 -8.73 -18.24 12.11
N GLN A 276 -7.79 -18.62 11.25
CA GLN A 276 -8.08 -18.97 9.86
C GLN A 276 -7.20 -20.14 9.42
N THR A 277 -7.75 -21.04 8.61
CA THR A 277 -6.97 -22.13 8.00
C THR A 277 -6.29 -21.71 6.69
N ALA A 278 -5.32 -22.49 6.23
CA ALA A 278 -4.72 -22.33 4.89
C ALA A 278 -5.78 -22.36 3.77
N SER A 279 -6.83 -23.16 3.95
CA SER A 279 -8.02 -23.24 3.08
C SER A 279 -8.99 -22.05 3.21
N LYS A 280 -8.60 -20.99 3.94
CA LYS A 280 -9.36 -19.74 4.18
C LYS A 280 -10.63 -19.89 5.03
N ILE A 281 -10.87 -21.04 5.66
CA ILE A 281 -12.00 -21.25 6.57
C ILE A 281 -11.74 -20.46 7.84
N ARG A 282 -12.70 -19.62 8.25
CA ARG A 282 -12.60 -18.79 9.46
C ARG A 282 -13.06 -19.58 10.68
N GLY A 283 -12.50 -19.25 11.84
CA GLY A 283 -12.88 -19.85 13.10
C GLY A 283 -12.59 -18.96 14.31
N LEU A 284 -12.95 -19.47 15.48
CA LEU A 284 -12.79 -18.81 16.78
C LEU A 284 -12.23 -19.80 17.80
N ILE A 285 -11.29 -19.33 18.62
CA ILE A 285 -10.80 -20.05 19.80
C ILE A 285 -11.90 -20.00 20.86
N LYS A 286 -12.32 -21.16 21.38
CA LYS A 286 -13.42 -21.26 22.36
C LYS A 286 -12.95 -21.51 23.78
N ALA A 287 -12.17 -22.56 23.99
CA ALA A 287 -11.73 -22.95 25.33
C ALA A 287 -10.43 -23.73 25.27
N ALA A 288 -9.60 -23.60 26.31
CA ALA A 288 -8.49 -24.50 26.55
C ALA A 288 -9.00 -25.90 26.89
N LEU A 289 -8.25 -26.92 26.48
CA LEU A 289 -8.51 -28.29 26.90
C LEU A 289 -7.76 -28.54 28.20
N THR A 290 -8.48 -29.05 29.21
CA THR A 290 -7.93 -29.27 30.56
C THR A 290 -7.63 -30.73 30.85
N ASN A 291 -8.11 -31.67 30.02
CA ASN A 291 -8.02 -33.10 30.30
C ASN A 291 -6.58 -33.62 30.12
N PRO A 292 -5.83 -33.91 31.20
CA PRO A 292 -4.40 -34.21 31.10
C PRO A 292 -4.12 -35.56 30.43
N SER A 293 -5.09 -36.48 30.41
CA SER A 293 -4.95 -37.80 29.78
C SER A 293 -4.95 -37.77 28.25
N THR A 294 -5.61 -36.78 27.64
CA THR A 294 -5.88 -36.74 26.19
C THR A 294 -5.35 -35.48 25.52
N SER A 295 -5.19 -34.38 26.26
CA SER A 295 -4.72 -33.10 25.72
C SER A 295 -3.39 -32.70 26.34
N LYS A 296 -2.50 -32.14 25.51
CA LYS A 296 -1.27 -31.51 25.95
C LYS A 296 -1.58 -30.10 26.46
N PRO A 297 -0.77 -29.56 27.39
CA PRO A 297 -0.88 -28.15 27.78
C PRO A 297 -0.72 -27.26 26.53
N GLY A 298 -1.66 -26.32 26.35
CA GLY A 298 -1.73 -25.46 25.16
C GLY A 298 -2.68 -25.92 24.06
N ASP A 299 -3.22 -27.15 24.15
CA ASP A 299 -4.26 -27.61 23.24
C ASP A 299 -5.59 -26.89 23.51
N PHE A 300 -6.35 -26.63 22.46
CA PHE A 300 -7.60 -25.87 22.57
C PHE A 300 -8.68 -26.33 21.61
N ARG A 301 -9.92 -26.07 22.00
CA ARG A 301 -11.11 -26.23 21.17
C ARG A 301 -11.37 -24.97 20.36
N ALA A 302 -11.55 -25.15 19.06
CA ALA A 302 -11.98 -24.10 18.15
C ALA A 302 -13.25 -24.49 17.38
N THR A 303 -14.01 -23.46 17.00
CA THR A 303 -15.16 -23.56 16.10
C THR A 303 -14.84 -22.92 14.76
N PHE A 304 -15.25 -23.54 13.66
CA PHE A 304 -15.02 -23.10 12.29
C PHE A 304 -16.33 -23.00 11.51
N GLU A 305 -16.32 -22.24 10.41
CA GLU A 305 -17.48 -22.09 9.52
C GLU A 305 -17.86 -23.39 8.80
N ALA A 306 -16.85 -24.17 8.42
CA ALA A 306 -16.97 -25.44 7.74
C ALA A 306 -16.02 -26.48 8.34
N GLN A 307 -16.24 -27.75 8.01
CA GLN A 307 -15.36 -28.83 8.43
C GLN A 307 -13.97 -28.67 7.80
N ILE A 308 -12.95 -28.65 8.65
CA ILE A 308 -11.55 -28.56 8.24
C ILE A 308 -10.97 -29.94 7.93
N ARG A 309 -9.83 -30.00 7.24
CA ARG A 309 -9.12 -31.27 6.96
C ARG A 309 -7.97 -31.47 7.95
N LYS A 310 -7.56 -32.73 8.20
CA LYS A 310 -6.38 -33.03 9.03
C LYS A 310 -5.09 -32.41 8.49
N ALA A 311 -4.99 -32.28 7.16
CA ALA A 311 -3.85 -31.65 6.49
C ALA A 311 -3.89 -30.12 6.48
N ASP A 312 -4.95 -29.49 7.01
CA ASP A 312 -5.01 -28.03 7.06
C ASP A 312 -4.10 -27.50 8.17
N ILE A 313 -3.42 -26.39 7.88
CA ILE A 313 -2.68 -25.62 8.87
C ILE A 313 -3.59 -24.50 9.38
N VAL A 314 -3.78 -24.42 10.69
CA VAL A 314 -4.52 -23.33 11.34
C VAL A 314 -3.54 -22.26 11.76
N PHE A 315 -3.83 -21.00 11.48
CA PHE A 315 -3.01 -19.91 11.98
C PHE A 315 -3.83 -18.81 12.64
N LEU A 316 -3.27 -18.25 13.71
CA LEU A 316 -3.71 -17.01 14.32
C LEU A 316 -2.82 -15.87 13.82
N ARG A 317 -3.43 -14.81 13.29
CA ARG A 317 -2.69 -13.63 12.79
C ARG A 317 -2.58 -12.61 13.91
N THR A 318 -1.39 -12.51 14.48
CA THR A 318 -1.05 -11.52 15.51
C THR A 318 -0.04 -10.52 14.97
N PHE A 319 0.19 -9.47 15.74
CA PHE A 319 1.14 -8.41 15.40
C PHE A 319 1.92 -8.07 16.65
N PHE A 320 3.23 -7.87 16.51
CA PHE A 320 4.09 -7.38 17.58
C PHE A 320 4.75 -6.08 17.18
N ALA A 321 4.96 -5.20 18.15
CA ALA A 321 5.66 -3.93 17.94
C ALA A 321 7.15 -4.20 17.70
N VAL A 322 7.70 -3.61 16.66
CA VAL A 322 9.13 -3.66 16.36
C VAL A 322 9.81 -2.48 17.03
N GLU A 323 10.88 -2.76 17.77
CA GLU A 323 11.71 -1.73 18.36
C GLU A 323 12.51 -0.98 17.29
N LEU A 324 12.57 0.33 17.43
CA LEU A 324 13.29 1.21 16.50
C LEU A 324 14.68 1.50 17.07
N PRO A 325 15.76 1.16 16.32
CA PRO A 325 17.12 1.40 16.78
C PRO A 325 17.43 2.90 16.81
N ARG A 326 17.89 3.38 17.96
CA ARG A 326 18.35 4.77 18.16
C ARG A 326 19.82 4.90 17.81
N TYR A 327 20.16 4.69 16.54
CA TYR A 327 21.53 4.79 16.04
C TYR A 327 21.71 6.04 15.19
N TYR A 328 22.65 6.91 15.58
CA TYR A 328 23.03 8.11 14.87
C TYR A 328 24.56 8.20 14.86
N ASN A 329 25.16 8.24 13.67
CA ASN A 329 26.59 8.40 13.51
C ASN A 329 26.87 9.48 12.43
N PRO A 330 27.32 10.68 12.81
CA PRO A 330 27.60 11.74 11.85
C PRO A 330 28.78 11.38 10.92
N VAL A 331 28.68 11.78 9.66
CA VAL A 331 29.71 11.51 8.65
C VAL A 331 30.73 12.65 8.68
N LEU A 332 31.87 12.41 9.33
CA LEU A 332 32.91 13.40 9.63
C LEU A 332 34.05 13.43 8.58
N ASN A 333 33.72 13.45 7.29
CA ASN A 333 34.69 13.31 6.18
C ASN A 333 35.92 14.21 6.26
N ARG A 334 35.79 15.41 6.85
CA ARG A 334 36.89 16.38 6.93
C ARG A 334 37.77 16.24 8.17
N LEU A 335 37.28 15.57 9.20
CA LEU A 335 38.04 15.37 10.43
C LEU A 335 38.93 14.14 10.31
N VAL A 336 38.35 13.00 9.92
CA VAL A 336 39.00 11.69 9.91
C VAL A 336 38.69 11.01 8.58
N PRO A 337 39.65 10.34 7.90
CA PRO A 337 39.36 9.75 6.61
C PRO A 337 38.43 8.56 6.88
N ILE A 338 37.45 8.31 6.00
CA ILE A 338 36.68 7.09 6.18
C ILE A 338 37.60 5.90 5.89
N ALA A 339 37.56 4.87 6.74
CA ALA A 339 38.38 3.69 6.53
C ALA A 339 38.12 3.08 5.14
N GLY A 340 39.13 3.12 4.25
CA GLY A 340 39.02 2.68 2.85
C GLY A 340 39.05 3.81 1.80
N GLU A 341 39.15 5.08 2.21
CA GLU A 341 39.32 6.22 1.31
C GLU A 341 40.80 6.38 0.89
N LYS A 342 41.08 6.85 -0.35
CA LYS A 342 42.45 7.06 -0.89
C LYS A 342 43.36 7.91 0.01
N SER A 343 42.76 8.79 0.81
CA SER A 343 43.44 9.69 1.75
C SER A 343 43.85 9.04 3.08
N THR A 344 43.59 7.74 3.26
CA THR A 344 43.96 7.02 4.49
C THR A 344 45.45 6.63 4.45
N PRO A 345 46.31 7.16 5.33
CA PRO A 345 47.68 6.66 5.46
C PRO A 345 47.66 5.21 5.94
N SER A 346 48.56 4.38 5.40
CA SER A 346 48.64 2.92 5.54
C SER A 346 48.82 2.35 6.97
N GLY A 347 48.73 3.19 8.01
CA GLY A 347 48.82 2.79 9.42
C GLY A 347 47.87 3.53 10.38
N GLY A 348 47.00 4.42 9.89
CA GLY A 348 46.05 5.17 10.74
C GLY A 348 44.62 4.62 10.63
N GLY A 349 44.04 4.16 11.74
CA GLY A 349 42.65 3.71 11.78
C GLY A 349 41.68 4.82 11.37
N GLY A 350 41.10 4.74 10.17
CA GLY A 350 40.09 5.68 9.68
C GLY A 350 38.77 5.59 10.43
N TRP A 351 37.90 6.59 10.24
CA TRP A 351 36.53 6.62 10.76
C TRP A 351 35.77 5.41 10.22
N ARG A 352 35.34 4.53 11.12
CA ARG A 352 34.63 3.30 10.74
C ARG A 352 33.13 3.54 10.77
N LEU A 353 32.50 3.37 9.62
CA LEU A 353 31.06 3.29 9.50
C LEU A 353 30.58 1.88 9.88
N LEU A 354 29.35 1.76 10.38
CA LEU A 354 28.73 0.47 10.66
C LEU A 354 28.63 -0.33 9.36
N ARG A 355 29.06 -1.59 9.36
CA ARG A 355 29.00 -2.48 8.19
C ARG A 355 27.62 -3.10 8.02
N THR A 356 27.27 -3.47 6.79
CA THR A 356 26.00 -4.17 6.53
C THR A 356 26.08 -5.61 7.04
N LEU A 357 24.92 -6.22 7.33
CA LEU A 357 24.89 -7.62 7.77
C LEU A 357 25.45 -8.57 6.70
N GLY A 358 25.28 -8.23 5.42
CA GLY A 358 25.87 -8.99 4.31
C GLY A 358 27.39 -8.98 4.34
N GLU A 359 28.01 -7.81 4.54
CA GLU A 359 29.46 -7.65 4.67
C GLU A 359 30.00 -8.43 5.89
N LEU A 360 29.34 -8.30 7.04
CA LEU A 360 29.74 -9.00 8.27
C LEU A 360 29.70 -10.52 8.09
N LYS A 361 28.66 -11.05 7.44
CA LYS A 361 28.56 -12.49 7.17
C LYS A 361 29.63 -12.97 6.18
N TRP A 362 29.93 -12.17 5.17
CA TRP A 362 30.95 -12.49 4.19
C TRP A 362 32.33 -12.57 4.84
N GLU A 363 32.71 -11.57 5.62
CA GLU A 363 33.99 -11.54 6.35
C GLU A 363 34.11 -12.70 7.36
N ALA A 364 33.01 -13.03 8.04
CA ALA A 364 32.98 -14.15 8.98
C ALA A 364 32.87 -15.54 8.29
N GLY A 365 32.73 -15.60 6.96
CA GLY A 365 32.51 -16.85 6.22
C GLY A 365 31.17 -17.54 6.52
N ILE A 366 30.21 -16.83 7.13
CA ILE A 366 28.92 -17.39 7.57
C ILE A 366 27.94 -17.39 6.40
N LYS A 367 27.59 -18.58 5.90
CA LYS A 367 26.55 -18.75 4.89
C LYS A 367 25.17 -18.41 5.47
N THR A 368 24.30 -17.85 4.63
CA THR A 368 22.91 -17.56 5.06
C THR A 368 22.07 -18.84 4.98
N GLU A 369 21.63 -19.32 6.14
CA GLU A 369 20.73 -20.48 6.24
C GLU A 369 19.36 -20.17 5.62
N SER A 370 18.91 -21.05 4.71
CA SER A 370 17.59 -20.99 4.08
C SER A 370 16.78 -22.19 4.56
N LYS A 371 15.65 -21.94 5.23
CA LYS A 371 14.76 -23.02 5.70
C LYS A 371 14.18 -23.77 4.50
N PRO A 372 14.32 -25.10 4.41
CA PRO A 372 13.86 -25.87 3.25
C PRO A 372 12.34 -25.76 3.04
N ASP A 373 11.55 -25.70 4.12
CA ASP A 373 10.08 -25.57 4.06
C ASP A 373 9.60 -24.20 3.58
N SER A 374 10.47 -23.18 3.61
CA SER A 374 10.14 -21.83 3.15
C SER A 374 10.41 -21.63 1.65
N GLN A 375 11.09 -22.58 1.01
CA GLN A 375 11.38 -22.52 -0.42
C GLN A 375 10.14 -22.94 -1.22
N TYR A 376 9.75 -22.13 -2.21
CA TYR A 376 8.63 -22.44 -3.08
C TYR A 376 8.96 -23.63 -3.98
N LYS A 377 8.05 -24.59 -4.06
CA LYS A 377 8.14 -25.77 -4.92
C LYS A 377 6.95 -25.80 -5.89
N PRO A 378 7.10 -26.32 -7.13
CA PRO A 378 5.98 -26.55 -8.02
C PRO A 378 5.01 -27.56 -7.38
N ILE A 379 3.71 -27.27 -7.42
CA ILE A 379 2.68 -28.11 -6.79
C ILE A 379 1.88 -28.81 -7.89
N ASN A 380 2.02 -30.13 -8.02
CA ASN A 380 1.16 -30.94 -8.86
C ASN A 380 -0.09 -31.37 -8.06
N ARG A 381 -1.28 -30.94 -8.48
CA ARG A 381 -2.55 -31.23 -7.78
C ARG A 381 -3.28 -32.35 -8.51
N PRO A 382 -3.57 -33.49 -7.86
CA PRO A 382 -4.40 -34.52 -8.46
C PRO A 382 -5.83 -34.01 -8.68
N ILE A 383 -6.50 -34.56 -9.69
CA ILE A 383 -7.90 -34.25 -9.98
C ILE A 383 -8.76 -34.73 -8.81
N TYR A 384 -9.53 -33.80 -8.22
CA TYR A 384 -10.44 -34.14 -7.12
C TYR A 384 -11.69 -34.82 -7.68
N VAL A 385 -11.85 -36.12 -7.40
CA VAL A 385 -13.07 -36.88 -7.69
C VAL A 385 -13.93 -36.90 -6.41
N PRO A 386 -15.13 -36.29 -6.39
CA PRO A 386 -15.99 -36.33 -5.23
C PRO A 386 -16.51 -37.74 -4.99
N ALA A 387 -16.65 -38.13 -3.72
CA ALA A 387 -17.28 -39.40 -3.37
C ALA A 387 -18.76 -39.40 -3.82
N PRO A 388 -19.29 -40.55 -4.26
CA PRO A 388 -20.70 -40.65 -4.64
C PRO A 388 -21.62 -40.35 -3.44
N LEU A 389 -22.79 -39.79 -3.73
CA LEU A 389 -23.79 -39.46 -2.72
C LEU A 389 -24.32 -40.75 -2.06
N ARG A 390 -24.08 -40.91 -0.76
CA ARG A 390 -24.63 -42.01 0.04
C ARG A 390 -25.87 -41.52 0.79
N VAL A 391 -27.03 -42.06 0.43
CA VAL A 391 -28.30 -41.77 1.10
C VAL A 391 -28.51 -42.77 2.24
N PRO A 392 -28.88 -42.33 3.46
CA PRO A 392 -29.19 -43.26 4.56
C PRO A 392 -30.37 -44.17 4.23
N THR A 393 -30.30 -45.45 4.61
CA THR A 393 -31.33 -46.47 4.34
C THR A 393 -32.70 -46.11 4.90
N LYS A 394 -32.72 -45.52 6.11
CA LYS A 394 -33.96 -45.02 6.74
C LYS A 394 -34.65 -43.95 5.89
N LEU A 395 -33.88 -43.07 5.25
CA LEU A 395 -34.41 -42.04 4.37
C LEU A 395 -34.93 -42.66 3.08
N VAL A 396 -34.18 -43.59 2.48
CA VAL A 396 -34.61 -44.32 1.28
C VAL A 396 -35.94 -45.06 1.49
N ALA A 397 -36.14 -45.66 2.67
CA ALA A 397 -37.39 -46.34 3.01
C ALA A 397 -38.58 -45.37 3.09
N ALA A 398 -38.37 -44.20 3.67
CA ALA A 398 -39.40 -43.16 3.85
C ALA A 398 -39.70 -42.33 2.59
N LEU A 399 -38.84 -42.38 1.57
CA LEU A 399 -39.07 -41.63 0.32
C LEU A 399 -40.30 -42.16 -0.44
N PRO A 400 -41.10 -41.28 -1.06
CA PRO A 400 -42.13 -41.68 -2.01
C PRO A 400 -41.54 -42.54 -3.13
N PHE A 401 -42.31 -43.51 -3.64
CA PHE A 401 -41.86 -44.48 -4.65
C PHE A 401 -41.19 -43.80 -5.86
N ALA A 402 -41.74 -42.68 -6.35
CA ALA A 402 -41.19 -41.93 -7.49
C ALA A 402 -39.76 -41.41 -7.28
N HIS A 403 -39.38 -41.12 -6.03
CA HIS A 403 -38.07 -40.56 -5.67
C HIS A 403 -37.11 -41.59 -5.09
N LYS A 404 -37.51 -42.86 -4.99
CA LYS A 404 -36.60 -43.91 -4.52
C LYS A 404 -35.47 -44.09 -5.54
N PRO A 405 -34.19 -44.07 -5.09
CA PRO A 405 -33.07 -44.30 -5.98
C PRO A 405 -33.19 -45.69 -6.60
N LYS A 406 -33.20 -45.76 -7.93
CA LYS A 406 -33.23 -47.02 -8.66
C LYS A 406 -31.80 -47.56 -8.77
N PRO A 407 -31.56 -48.85 -8.49
CA PRO A 407 -30.24 -49.44 -8.68
C PRO A 407 -29.84 -49.31 -10.15
N SER A 408 -28.54 -49.17 -10.40
CA SER A 408 -28.03 -49.22 -11.76
C SER A 408 -28.30 -50.61 -12.38
N ARG A 409 -28.40 -50.69 -13.70
CA ARG A 409 -28.68 -51.96 -14.40
C ARG A 409 -27.69 -53.08 -14.00
N LYS A 410 -26.41 -52.73 -13.78
CA LYS A 410 -25.38 -53.67 -13.32
C LYS A 410 -25.62 -54.16 -11.89
N GLU A 411 -25.98 -53.25 -10.98
CA GLU A 411 -26.29 -53.61 -9.58
C GLU A 411 -27.56 -54.45 -9.50
N ALA A 412 -28.58 -54.13 -10.29
CA ALA A 412 -29.81 -54.92 -10.40
C ALA A 412 -29.53 -56.34 -10.94
N LEU A 413 -28.69 -56.47 -11.96
CA LEU A 413 -28.26 -57.76 -12.52
C LEU A 413 -27.42 -58.57 -11.55
N ALA A 414 -26.52 -57.92 -10.81
CA ALA A 414 -25.73 -58.59 -9.77
C ALA A 414 -26.60 -59.12 -8.62
N MET A 415 -27.64 -58.35 -8.24
CA MET A 415 -28.65 -58.81 -7.26
C MET A 415 -29.47 -59.99 -7.77
N LEU A 416 -29.65 -60.11 -9.09
CA LEU A 416 -30.41 -61.19 -9.72
C LEU A 416 -29.58 -62.45 -10.06
N GLY A 417 -28.32 -62.53 -9.62
CA GLY A 417 -27.43 -63.68 -9.89
C GLY A 417 -26.68 -63.60 -11.23
N GLY A 418 -26.55 -62.41 -11.82
CA GLY A 418 -25.87 -62.19 -13.11
C GLY A 418 -26.83 -62.16 -14.30
N ASP A 419 -26.29 -62.20 -15.52
CA ASP A 419 -27.09 -62.40 -16.74
C ASP A 419 -27.14 -63.92 -17.05
N PRO A 420 -28.20 -64.66 -16.66
CA PRO A 420 -28.31 -66.09 -16.96
C PRO A 420 -28.30 -66.36 -18.47
N VAL A 421 -28.89 -65.45 -19.26
CA VAL A 421 -28.90 -65.52 -20.73
C VAL A 421 -27.49 -65.43 -21.32
N LYS A 422 -26.64 -64.58 -20.75
CA LYS A 422 -25.28 -64.35 -21.27
C LYS A 422 -24.33 -65.45 -20.82
N ALA A 423 -24.53 -65.99 -19.62
CA ALA A 423 -23.82 -67.16 -19.12
C ALA A 423 -24.17 -68.43 -19.92
N ALA A 424 -25.46 -68.65 -20.23
CA ALA A 424 -25.91 -69.76 -21.07
C ALA A 424 -25.40 -69.63 -22.51
N LEU A 425 -25.51 -68.45 -23.12
CA LEU A 425 -25.01 -68.19 -24.47
C LEU A 425 -23.49 -68.40 -24.59
N ASN A 426 -22.72 -68.04 -23.56
CA ASN A 426 -21.27 -68.20 -23.53
C ASN A 426 -20.82 -69.62 -23.12
N ALA A 427 -21.69 -70.44 -22.52
CA ALA A 427 -21.36 -71.82 -22.14
C ALA A 427 -21.34 -72.78 -23.35
N GLU A 428 -22.12 -72.47 -24.39
CA GLU A 428 -22.22 -73.28 -25.61
C GLU A 428 -21.28 -72.82 -26.73
N LEU A 429 -20.60 -71.68 -26.58
CA LEU A 429 -19.65 -71.15 -27.55
C LEU A 429 -18.20 -71.51 -27.16
N PRO A 430 -17.40 -72.16 -28.04
CA PRO A 430 -15.99 -72.36 -27.78
C PRO A 430 -15.28 -71.01 -27.59
N PRO A 431 -14.23 -70.93 -26.74
CA PRO A 431 -13.51 -69.68 -26.52
C PRO A 431 -12.99 -69.13 -27.87
N PRO A 432 -13.08 -67.81 -28.11
CA PRO A 432 -12.68 -67.24 -29.39
C PRO A 432 -11.22 -67.59 -29.67
N VAL A 433 -10.97 -68.24 -30.81
CA VAL A 433 -9.62 -68.59 -31.27
C VAL A 433 -8.88 -67.28 -31.56
N LYS A 434 -7.86 -66.99 -30.77
CA LYS A 434 -6.98 -65.84 -31.00
C LYS A 434 -6.27 -66.06 -32.34
N THR A 435 -6.38 -65.11 -33.26
CA THR A 435 -5.64 -65.18 -34.53
C THR A 435 -4.13 -65.02 -34.28
N MET A 436 -3.26 -65.48 -35.19
CA MET A 436 -1.79 -65.38 -34.99
C MET A 436 -1.34 -63.93 -34.75
N ASP A 437 -1.97 -62.95 -35.42
CA ASP A 437 -1.76 -61.51 -35.19
C ASP A 437 -2.12 -61.05 -33.76
N GLU A 438 -3.13 -61.66 -33.12
CA GLU A 438 -3.54 -61.37 -31.74
C GLU A 438 -2.59 -62.00 -30.71
N MET A 439 -1.81 -63.03 -31.09
CA MET A 439 -0.73 -63.59 -30.26
C MET A 439 0.57 -62.78 -30.37
N GLU A 440 0.88 -62.20 -31.53
CA GLU A 440 2.08 -61.36 -31.74
C GLU A 440 1.93 -59.94 -31.15
N SER A 441 0.75 -59.32 -31.26
CA SER A 441 0.49 -57.96 -30.77
C SER A 441 0.07 -57.88 -29.30
N GLY A 442 -0.33 -59.01 -28.69
CA GLY A 442 -0.70 -59.11 -27.28
C GLY A 442 -1.99 -58.36 -26.86
N GLU A 443 -2.64 -57.61 -27.76
CA GLU A 443 -3.89 -56.89 -27.51
C GLU A 443 -5.03 -57.52 -28.32
N SER A 444 -6.12 -57.92 -27.66
CA SER A 444 -7.30 -58.45 -28.35
C SER A 444 -8.05 -57.34 -29.11
N ARG A 445 -8.67 -57.66 -30.26
CA ARG A 445 -9.45 -56.68 -31.05
C ARG A 445 -10.48 -55.89 -30.22
N GLN A 446 -11.04 -56.52 -29.19
CA GLN A 446 -12.01 -55.90 -28.29
C GLN A 446 -11.39 -54.81 -27.41
N GLU A 447 -10.16 -55.01 -26.93
CA GLU A 447 -9.42 -54.04 -26.11
C GLU A 447 -9.05 -52.80 -26.93
N VAL A 448 -8.61 -53.00 -28.18
CA VAL A 448 -8.30 -51.92 -29.11
C VAL A 448 -9.54 -51.06 -29.38
N ILE A 449 -10.69 -51.68 -29.64
CA ILE A 449 -11.97 -50.97 -29.86
C ILE A 449 -12.40 -50.22 -28.58
N ALA A 450 -12.23 -50.81 -27.40
CA ALA A 450 -12.56 -50.16 -26.13
C ALA A 450 -11.67 -48.92 -25.88
N ARG A 451 -10.37 -49.03 -26.16
CA ARG A 451 -9.40 -47.92 -26.06
C ARG A 451 -9.72 -46.80 -27.05
N LEU A 452 -10.06 -47.12 -28.29
CA LEU A 452 -10.51 -46.16 -29.30
C LEU A 452 -11.76 -45.39 -28.84
N ARG A 453 -12.74 -46.09 -28.25
CA ARG A 453 -13.94 -45.45 -27.69
C ARG A 453 -13.60 -44.50 -26.54
N GLN A 454 -12.72 -44.91 -25.62
CA GLN A 454 -12.27 -44.06 -24.51
C GLN A 454 -11.55 -42.80 -25.02
N LEU A 455 -10.62 -42.96 -25.97
CA LEU A 455 -9.91 -41.82 -26.59
C LEU A 455 -10.88 -40.87 -27.30
N HIS A 456 -11.89 -41.39 -27.99
CA HIS A 456 -12.92 -40.56 -28.61
C HIS A 456 -13.77 -39.81 -27.58
N THR A 457 -14.18 -40.46 -26.48
CA THR A 457 -14.91 -39.78 -25.40
C THR A 457 -14.06 -38.71 -24.72
N ASP A 458 -12.78 -38.97 -24.50
CA ASP A 458 -11.84 -37.99 -23.93
C ASP A 458 -11.63 -36.82 -24.87
N PHE A 459 -11.53 -37.08 -26.18
CA PHE A 459 -11.44 -36.04 -27.20
C PHE A 459 -12.69 -35.16 -27.20
N LEU A 460 -13.89 -35.74 -27.16
CA LEU A 460 -15.15 -34.99 -27.08
C LEU A 460 -15.24 -34.20 -25.78
N HIS A 461 -14.80 -34.76 -24.65
CA HIS A 461 -14.76 -34.05 -23.37
C HIS A 461 -13.83 -32.83 -23.45
N ARG A 462 -12.61 -33.01 -24.01
CA ARG A 462 -11.65 -31.92 -24.24
C ARG A 462 -12.22 -30.84 -25.17
N GLN A 463 -12.93 -31.22 -26.24
CA GLN A 463 -13.58 -30.26 -27.14
C GLN A 463 -14.70 -29.49 -26.43
N LYS A 464 -15.52 -30.19 -25.64
CA LYS A 464 -16.59 -29.58 -24.84
C LYS A 464 -16.02 -28.61 -23.80
N GLU A 465 -14.96 -28.98 -23.10
CA GLU A 465 -14.27 -28.09 -22.16
C GLU A 465 -13.71 -26.84 -22.86
N LYS A 466 -13.06 -26.99 -24.02
CA LYS A 466 -12.60 -25.85 -24.83
C LYS A 466 -13.76 -24.94 -25.24
N MET A 467 -14.87 -25.53 -25.69
CA MET A 467 -16.08 -24.80 -26.06
C MET A 467 -16.66 -24.05 -24.85
N VAL A 468 -16.81 -24.71 -23.70
CA VAL A 468 -17.31 -24.11 -22.46
C VAL A 468 -16.42 -22.95 -22.01
N ASN A 469 -15.09 -23.13 -22.05
CA ASN A 469 -14.14 -22.07 -21.73
C ASN A 469 -14.25 -20.87 -22.69
N ARG A 470 -14.43 -21.12 -23.98
CA ARG A 470 -14.65 -20.09 -24.99
C ARG A 470 -15.97 -19.33 -24.76
N VAL A 471 -17.07 -20.05 -24.57
CA VAL A 471 -18.40 -19.48 -24.35
C VAL A 471 -18.46 -18.72 -23.03
N THR A 472 -17.87 -19.22 -21.95
CA THR A 472 -17.82 -18.51 -20.67
C THR A 472 -16.97 -17.24 -20.75
N LYS A 473 -15.83 -17.26 -21.47
CA LYS A 473 -15.03 -16.06 -21.74
C LYS A 473 -15.82 -15.03 -22.55
N HIS A 474 -16.52 -15.48 -23.60
CA HIS A 474 -17.37 -14.62 -24.42
C HIS A 474 -18.53 -14.01 -23.62
N LYS A 475 -19.25 -14.83 -22.82
CA LYS A 475 -20.31 -14.34 -21.91
C LYS A 475 -19.79 -13.28 -20.94
N LYS A 476 -18.58 -13.46 -20.39
CA LYS A 476 -17.93 -12.45 -19.52
C LYS A 476 -17.64 -11.15 -20.27
N GLN A 477 -17.19 -11.21 -21.52
CA GLN A 477 -16.96 -10.03 -22.35
C GLN A 477 -18.28 -9.32 -22.68
N LEU A 478 -19.31 -10.06 -23.09
CA LEU A 478 -20.64 -9.52 -23.38
C LEU A 478 -21.23 -8.83 -22.14
N ALA A 479 -21.10 -9.45 -20.95
CA ALA A 479 -21.56 -8.85 -19.70
C ALA A 479 -20.87 -7.51 -19.40
N LYS A 480 -19.56 -7.39 -19.67
CA LYS A 480 -18.83 -6.11 -19.53
C LYS A 480 -19.36 -5.05 -20.49
N VAL A 481 -19.56 -5.41 -21.76
CA VAL A 481 -20.09 -4.49 -22.77
C VAL A 481 -21.50 -4.04 -22.39
N ASN A 482 -22.37 -4.96 -21.96
CA ASN A 482 -23.72 -4.64 -21.54
C ASN A 482 -23.74 -3.76 -20.28
N ALA A 483 -22.82 -3.96 -19.34
CA ALA A 483 -22.68 -3.07 -18.18
C ALA A 483 -22.30 -1.64 -18.59
N VAL A 484 -21.37 -1.47 -19.54
CA VAL A 484 -21.00 -0.15 -20.07
C VAL A 484 -22.18 0.49 -20.81
N LYS A 485 -22.89 -0.27 -21.64
CA LYS A 485 -24.09 0.21 -22.35
C LYS A 485 -25.17 0.68 -21.36
N ALA A 486 -25.45 -0.09 -20.31
CA ALA A 486 -26.41 0.28 -19.27
C ALA A 486 -26.01 1.56 -18.51
N VAL A 487 -24.72 1.76 -18.23
CA VAL A 487 -24.22 3.01 -17.61
C VAL A 487 -24.41 4.19 -18.55
N ASN A 488 -24.09 4.03 -19.84
CA ASN A 488 -24.26 5.09 -20.84
C ASN A 488 -25.73 5.44 -21.05
N GLU A 489 -26.62 4.45 -21.06
CA GLU A 489 -28.06 4.66 -21.15
C GLU A 489 -28.60 5.41 -19.93
N ARG A 490 -28.14 5.05 -18.72
CA ARG A 490 -28.47 5.80 -17.49
C ARG A 490 -27.99 7.25 -17.55
N LYS A 491 -26.78 7.51 -18.05
CA LYS A 491 -26.25 8.88 -18.26
C LYS A 491 -27.10 9.66 -19.27
N ARG A 492 -27.36 9.08 -20.45
CA ARG A 492 -28.22 9.68 -21.49
C ARG A 492 -29.61 10.01 -20.96
N ARG A 493 -30.21 9.08 -20.22
CA ARG A 493 -31.52 9.29 -19.58
C ARG A 493 -31.46 10.45 -18.59
N LYS A 494 -30.44 10.51 -17.73
CA LYS A 494 -30.25 11.61 -16.77
C LYS A 494 -30.06 12.96 -17.47
N GLU A 495 -29.25 13.03 -18.52
CA GLU A 495 -29.04 14.24 -19.33
C GLU A 495 -30.32 14.69 -20.03
N TYR A 496 -31.08 13.74 -20.60
CA TYR A 496 -32.37 14.02 -21.24
C TYR A 496 -33.36 14.66 -20.25
N PHE A 497 -33.53 14.06 -19.06
CA PHE A 497 -34.44 14.61 -18.04
C PHE A 497 -33.92 15.92 -17.43
N ALA A 498 -32.61 16.11 -17.29
CA ALA A 498 -32.02 17.39 -16.86
C ALA A 498 -32.32 18.52 -17.86
N ARG A 499 -32.14 18.27 -19.17
CA ARG A 499 -32.48 19.23 -20.23
C ARG A 499 -33.98 19.55 -20.26
N LYS A 500 -34.84 18.54 -20.09
CA LYS A 500 -36.30 18.69 -20.17
C LYS A 500 -36.92 19.34 -18.92
N SER A 501 -36.34 19.13 -17.74
CA SER A 501 -36.78 19.78 -16.49
C SER A 501 -36.32 21.24 -16.38
N GLY A 502 -35.16 21.58 -16.95
CA GLY A 502 -34.69 22.98 -17.05
C GLY A 502 -35.62 23.89 -17.86
N GLY A 503 -36.32 23.34 -18.86
CA GLY A 503 -37.24 24.11 -19.71
C GLY A 503 -38.64 24.35 -19.11
N LYS A 504 -39.03 23.66 -18.03
CA LYS A 504 -40.35 23.84 -17.40
C LYS A 504 -40.38 24.88 -16.28
N ARG A 505 -39.24 25.24 -15.70
CA ARG A 505 -39.18 26.29 -14.66
C ARG A 505 -39.21 27.72 -15.22
N SER A 506 -38.98 27.96 -16.52
CA SER A 506 -39.01 29.31 -17.10
C SER A 506 -40.34 29.73 -17.73
N ARG A 507 -41.36 28.85 -17.78
CA ARG A 507 -42.66 29.16 -18.41
C ARG A 507 -43.80 29.45 -17.44
N PHE A 508 -43.57 29.44 -16.13
CA PHE A 508 -44.62 29.66 -15.12
C PHE A 508 -44.54 31.02 -14.40
N SER A 509 -43.81 32.01 -14.96
CA SER A 509 -43.71 33.36 -14.35
C SER A 509 -44.19 34.52 -15.26
N LYS A 510 -45.05 34.26 -16.24
CA LYS A 510 -45.76 35.32 -16.98
C LYS A 510 -47.20 34.89 -17.25
N GLY A 511 -48.12 35.38 -16.43
CA GLY A 511 -49.55 35.16 -16.55
C GLY A 511 -50.23 35.48 -15.23
N GLY A 512 -50.38 36.77 -14.94
CA GLY A 512 -51.04 37.31 -13.75
C GLY A 512 -50.69 38.79 -13.60
N ASP A 513 -51.50 39.63 -14.25
CA ASP A 513 -51.82 41.04 -13.98
C ASP A 513 -52.02 41.80 -15.30
N GLU A 514 -53.25 41.72 -15.81
CA GLU A 514 -54.07 42.84 -16.31
C GLU A 514 -55.53 42.40 -16.35
#